data_AF-A0A2E9NED7-F1
#
_entry.id   AF-A0A2E9NED7-F1
#
_cell.length_a   1.000
_cell.length_b   1.000
_cell.length_c   1.000
_cell.angle_alpha   90.00
_cell.angle_beta   90.00
_cell.angle_gamma   90.00
#
_symmetry.space_group_name_H-M   'P 1'
#
loop_
_entity.id
_entity.type
_entity.pdbx_description
1 polymer ?
#
loop_
_entity_poly.entity_id
_entity_poly.type
_entity_poly.pdbx_seq_one_letter_code
_entity_poly.pdbx_strand_id
1 'polypeptide(L)'
;MTDVYREIQDPATAPERLAEIVATHPELAPWVLQHPNCYDALREWIAAYATPPAGPATGAGDVFSTTASSDPFARAVEPALSSHPATPFGPAPGTQPTRPRGPFFRRRGILIGGSIGIAAIMLVGIGGAWWAISGLTRGASSPEGAVARLLSGVENVDPVTVATSLAPSEFGGFVEPLQRLASAVPGEDGGADMAQLLADVRASAELSSTAMAYETEQLADGVVRVSWTDGEMRLSGDERELARSLTALYEPLLRAQQAAIYGYSDAEIDEAIDAMVDGWSSNVDLDQSWDARDAADWYGAGPISLVAVDEGNGWYISPLLSFYDLQWRQSEEQGYVDSRDLGDAIIEAEVFETPEVAAEELTAALESGRIERVAATLPLAERRVLSLYGDVFNLEYVVNEYSPSIETADFSAATNGDRARLSIEELLVDFTEWSNGYELHDRYDISEVCAEWSDEYLDSSYSSWWDEYTYWTDQRTGSACLDDPAWTDRLGAGDVDLIAVREGGGWLVSPIATIADAASIAVDSFIPYYESGALDELFR
;
A
#
# COMPACT_ATOMS: atom_id res chain seq x y z
N MET A 1 -8.69 -27.56 -25.47
CA MET A 1 -7.36 -28.05 -25.07
C MET A 1 -6.81 -28.98 -26.14
N THR A 2 -5.67 -28.64 -26.74
CA THR A 2 -4.98 -29.43 -27.78
C THR A 2 -4.39 -30.73 -27.22
N ASP A 3 -4.35 -31.79 -28.03
CA ASP A 3 -3.88 -33.12 -27.62
C ASP A 3 -2.43 -33.12 -27.07
N VAL A 4 -1.58 -32.19 -27.53
CA VAL A 4 -0.19 -32.03 -27.09
C VAL A 4 -0.08 -31.63 -25.61
N TYR A 5 -1.04 -30.86 -25.09
CA TYR A 5 -1.02 -30.44 -23.67
C TYR A 5 -1.28 -31.62 -22.73
N ARG A 6 -2.12 -32.57 -23.18
CA ARG A 6 -2.39 -33.81 -22.46
C ARG A 6 -1.16 -34.73 -22.45
N GLU A 7 -0.39 -34.74 -23.54
CA GLU A 7 0.88 -35.48 -23.61
C GLU A 7 1.92 -34.96 -22.61
N ILE A 8 2.04 -33.64 -22.41
CA ILE A 8 2.98 -33.07 -21.43
C ILE A 8 2.54 -33.33 -19.98
N GLN A 9 1.25 -33.54 -19.73
CA GLN A 9 0.76 -33.86 -18.40
C GLN A 9 0.83 -35.35 -18.07
N ASP A 10 1.05 -36.22 -19.07
CA ASP A 10 1.21 -37.65 -18.86
C ASP A 10 2.67 -37.96 -18.41
N PRO A 11 2.90 -38.36 -17.16
CA PRO A 11 4.25 -38.66 -16.66
C PRO A 11 4.92 -39.84 -17.38
N ALA A 12 4.18 -40.62 -18.16
CA ALA A 12 4.73 -41.69 -18.99
C ALA A 12 5.22 -41.22 -20.38
N THR A 13 5.05 -39.94 -20.73
CA THR A 13 5.50 -39.41 -22.03
C THR A 13 7.01 -39.55 -22.18
N ALA A 14 7.40 -40.08 -23.34
CA ALA A 14 8.79 -40.43 -23.64
C ALA A 14 9.69 -39.18 -23.73
N PRO A 15 10.93 -39.22 -23.23
CA PRO A 15 11.88 -38.10 -23.30
C PRO A 15 12.09 -37.53 -24.70
N GLU A 16 12.12 -38.40 -25.73
CA GLU A 16 12.30 -37.99 -27.13
C GLU A 16 11.08 -37.21 -27.64
N ARG A 17 9.88 -37.59 -27.17
CA ARG A 17 8.64 -36.90 -27.53
C ARG A 17 8.59 -35.50 -26.91
N LEU A 18 9.09 -35.33 -25.69
CA LEU A 18 9.20 -34.02 -25.04
C LEU A 18 10.12 -33.07 -25.82
N ALA A 19 11.24 -33.57 -26.35
CA ALA A 19 12.13 -32.77 -27.19
C ALA A 19 11.46 -32.35 -28.51
N GLU A 20 10.68 -33.24 -29.13
CA GLU A 20 9.91 -32.94 -30.34
C GLU A 20 8.80 -31.90 -30.07
N ILE A 21 8.13 -31.98 -28.91
CA ILE A 21 7.13 -31.00 -28.48
C ILE A 21 7.77 -29.62 -28.36
N VAL A 22 8.91 -29.47 -27.68
CA VAL A 22 9.58 -28.16 -27.57
C VAL A 22 10.07 -27.64 -28.93
N ALA A 23 10.53 -28.53 -29.82
CA ALA A 23 10.97 -28.14 -31.16
C ALA A 23 9.84 -27.65 -32.06
N THR A 24 8.60 -28.11 -31.84
CA THR A 24 7.42 -27.78 -32.65
C THR A 24 6.50 -26.76 -32.00
N HIS A 25 6.54 -26.68 -30.66
CA HIS A 25 5.76 -25.80 -29.79
C HIS A 25 6.68 -25.16 -28.72
N PRO A 26 7.55 -24.20 -29.10
CA PRO A 26 8.48 -23.55 -28.18
C PRO A 26 7.80 -22.88 -26.98
N GLU A 27 6.55 -22.44 -27.14
CA GLU A 27 5.70 -21.87 -26.08
C GLU A 27 5.42 -22.85 -24.93
N LEU A 28 5.58 -24.16 -25.16
CA LEU A 28 5.36 -25.20 -24.15
C LEU A 28 6.64 -25.59 -23.40
N ALA A 29 7.77 -24.92 -23.67
CA ALA A 29 9.04 -25.18 -23.00
C ALA A 29 8.98 -25.08 -21.46
N PRO A 30 8.26 -24.13 -20.84
CA PRO A 30 8.12 -24.07 -19.37
C PRO A 30 7.44 -25.31 -18.78
N TRP A 31 6.52 -25.95 -19.52
CA TRP A 31 5.82 -27.16 -19.11
C TRP A 31 6.70 -28.40 -19.26
N VAL A 32 7.50 -28.46 -20.33
CA VAL A 32 8.46 -29.56 -20.53
C VAL A 32 9.59 -29.52 -19.51
N LEU A 33 10.04 -28.34 -19.06
CA LEU A 33 11.03 -28.21 -17.97
C LEU A 33 10.58 -28.81 -16.64
N GLN A 34 9.26 -28.91 -16.42
CA GLN A 34 8.66 -29.47 -15.21
C GLN A 34 8.34 -30.97 -15.34
N HIS A 35 8.48 -31.54 -16.54
CA HIS A 35 8.13 -32.94 -16.80
C HIS A 35 9.15 -33.91 -16.14
N PRO A 36 8.72 -34.98 -15.45
CA PRO A 36 9.62 -35.90 -14.74
C PRO A 36 10.66 -36.58 -15.66
N ASN A 37 10.29 -36.83 -16.91
CA ASN A 37 11.18 -37.40 -17.94
C ASN A 37 12.01 -36.35 -18.72
N CYS A 38 12.04 -35.08 -18.30
CA CYS A 38 12.88 -34.05 -18.92
C CYS A 38 14.34 -34.21 -18.48
N TYR A 39 15.20 -34.61 -19.42
CA TYR A 39 16.62 -34.92 -19.20
C TYR A 39 17.51 -33.66 -19.33
N ASP A 40 18.68 -33.70 -18.70
CA ASP A 40 19.55 -32.52 -18.54
C ASP A 40 19.93 -31.83 -19.86
N ALA A 41 20.27 -32.60 -20.90
CA ALA A 41 20.60 -32.04 -22.21
C ALA A 41 19.41 -31.34 -22.89
N LEU A 42 18.16 -31.73 -22.59
CA LEU A 42 16.97 -31.02 -23.07
C LEU A 42 16.78 -29.70 -22.31
N ARG A 43 17.06 -29.66 -21.01
CA ARG A 43 17.00 -28.43 -20.19
C ARG A 43 18.05 -27.42 -20.64
N GLU A 44 19.27 -27.87 -20.88
CA GLU A 44 20.35 -27.03 -21.42
C GLU A 44 19.99 -26.47 -22.80
N TRP A 45 19.38 -27.28 -23.66
CA TRP A 45 18.93 -26.84 -24.98
C TRP A 45 17.80 -25.80 -24.90
N ILE A 46 16.82 -25.98 -24.01
CA ILE A 46 15.76 -25.00 -23.74
C ILE A 46 16.35 -23.67 -23.23
N ALA A 47 17.31 -23.73 -22.30
CA ALA A 47 17.98 -22.55 -21.76
C ALA A 47 18.78 -21.78 -22.82
N ALA A 48 19.44 -22.50 -23.73
CA ALA A 48 20.14 -21.90 -24.87
C ALA A 48 19.20 -21.23 -25.87
N TYR A 49 17.95 -21.71 -25.98
CA TYR A 49 16.92 -21.15 -26.87
C TYR A 49 16.28 -19.87 -26.33
N ALA A 50 16.24 -19.70 -25.00
CA ALA A 50 15.69 -18.52 -24.31
C ALA A 50 16.66 -17.32 -24.23
N THR A 51 17.91 -17.48 -24.68
CA THR A 51 18.93 -16.43 -24.67
C THR A 51 19.06 -15.84 -26.08
N PRO A 52 18.76 -14.55 -26.33
CA PRO A 52 19.05 -13.95 -27.63
C PRO A 52 20.58 -13.91 -27.85
N PRO A 53 21.09 -14.17 -29.07
CA PRO A 53 22.53 -14.15 -29.31
C PRO A 53 23.06 -12.72 -29.15
N ALA A 54 24.01 -12.53 -28.25
CA ALA A 54 24.75 -11.29 -28.09
C ALA A 54 25.47 -10.93 -29.40
N GLY A 55 25.05 -9.82 -30.03
CA GLY A 55 25.78 -9.19 -31.13
C GLY A 55 27.12 -8.60 -30.65
N PRO A 56 28.12 -8.45 -31.54
CA PRO A 56 29.49 -8.18 -31.12
C PRO A 56 29.67 -6.74 -30.63
N ALA A 57 30.28 -6.61 -29.45
CA ALA A 57 30.77 -5.36 -28.89
C ALA A 57 31.78 -4.70 -29.84
N THR A 58 31.53 -3.43 -30.19
CA THR A 58 32.49 -2.58 -30.87
C THR A 58 32.89 -1.46 -29.92
N GLY A 59 34.16 -1.47 -29.49
CA GLY A 59 34.73 -0.44 -28.63
C GLY A 59 35.23 0.78 -29.41
N ALA A 60 35.27 1.91 -28.70
CA ALA A 60 36.13 3.11 -28.85
C ALA A 60 35.38 4.27 -28.16
N GLY A 61 35.95 5.13 -27.33
CA GLY A 61 37.32 5.37 -26.92
C GLY A 61 37.33 6.57 -25.95
N ASP A 62 38.50 6.80 -25.34
CA ASP A 62 38.84 7.89 -24.42
C ASP A 62 38.28 9.28 -24.78
N VAL A 63 38.12 10.15 -23.76
CA VAL A 63 38.94 11.34 -23.45
C VAL A 63 38.09 12.35 -22.66
N PHE A 64 38.40 12.59 -21.38
CA PHE A 64 38.84 13.88 -20.81
C PHE A 64 38.78 13.88 -19.27
N SER A 65 39.96 13.75 -18.65
CA SER A 65 40.26 14.39 -17.37
C SER A 65 40.32 15.90 -17.56
N THR A 66 39.67 16.68 -16.68
CA THR A 66 40.23 17.99 -16.29
C THR A 66 40.00 18.24 -14.80
N THR A 67 41.08 18.71 -14.21
CA THR A 67 41.42 18.93 -12.80
C THR A 67 40.64 20.00 -12.07
N ALA A 68 40.58 19.80 -10.75
CA ALA A 68 40.27 20.75 -9.68
C ALA A 68 41.09 22.05 -9.72
N SER A 69 40.51 23.13 -9.17
CA SER A 69 41.27 24.26 -8.62
C SER A 69 40.52 24.93 -7.44
N SER A 70 41.04 24.66 -6.24
CA SER A 70 41.34 25.58 -5.12
C SER A 70 40.50 26.86 -4.87
N ASP A 71 39.80 26.84 -3.74
CA ASP A 71 39.35 27.94 -2.88
C ASP A 71 40.55 28.81 -2.39
N PRO A 72 40.43 30.13 -2.06
CA PRO A 72 39.96 30.52 -0.70
C PRO A 72 39.37 31.95 -0.60
N PHE A 73 38.16 32.14 -0.05
CA PHE A 73 37.86 33.37 0.74
C PHE A 73 36.79 33.14 1.81
N ALA A 74 37.28 33.00 3.05
CA ALA A 74 36.51 33.10 4.27
C ALA A 74 35.96 34.51 4.49
N ARG A 75 34.70 34.62 4.96
CA ARG A 75 34.29 35.68 5.88
C ARG A 75 33.10 35.28 6.76
N ALA A 76 33.44 35.01 8.02
CA ALA A 76 32.79 35.32 9.31
C ALA A 76 31.26 35.54 9.42
N VAL A 77 30.75 34.81 10.42
CA VAL A 77 29.52 34.91 11.22
C VAL A 77 29.30 36.29 11.87
N GLU A 78 28.04 36.77 11.90
CA GLU A 78 27.33 37.25 13.12
C GLU A 78 25.81 37.54 12.85
N PRO A 79 24.95 37.49 13.90
CA PRO A 79 23.51 37.28 13.82
C PRO A 79 22.69 38.58 13.77
N ALA A 80 21.50 38.54 13.16
CA ALA A 80 20.55 39.65 13.20
C ALA A 80 19.25 39.24 13.93
N LEU A 81 19.25 39.46 15.25
CA LEU A 81 18.02 39.68 16.02
C LEU A 81 17.42 41.02 15.59
N SER A 82 16.16 41.03 15.14
CA SER A 82 15.39 42.26 14.88
C SER A 82 13.97 42.12 15.43
N SER A 83 13.83 42.55 16.68
CA SER A 83 12.58 42.84 17.38
C SER A 83 11.71 43.85 16.63
N HIS A 84 10.43 43.55 16.42
CA HIS A 84 9.39 44.56 16.13
C HIS A 84 8.35 44.61 17.27
N PRO A 85 7.88 45.80 17.65
CA PRO A 85 7.09 46.02 18.86
C PRO A 85 5.61 45.66 18.69
N ALA A 86 5.03 45.08 19.74
CA ALA A 86 3.59 44.93 19.92
C ALA A 86 2.90 46.30 20.09
N THR A 87 1.80 46.53 19.36
CA THR A 87 0.78 47.55 19.69
C THR A 87 -0.61 47.11 19.20
N PRO A 88 -1.70 47.63 19.79
CA PRO A 88 -2.85 46.85 20.26
C PRO A 88 -4.07 46.84 19.32
N PHE A 89 -5.01 45.95 19.64
CA PHE A 89 -6.32 45.76 19.01
C PHE A 89 -7.20 47.03 18.90
N GLY A 90 -7.96 47.08 17.79
CA GLY A 90 -9.30 47.69 17.66
C GLY A 90 -9.56 48.39 16.31
N PRO A 91 -10.81 48.62 15.88
CA PRO A 91 -12.04 47.79 15.95
C PRO A 91 -12.63 47.49 14.55
N ALA A 92 -13.55 46.53 14.44
CA ALA A 92 -14.38 46.30 13.22
C ALA A 92 -15.33 47.51 12.99
N PRO A 93 -15.63 47.93 11.74
CA PRO A 93 -16.80 47.36 11.04
C PRO A 93 -16.81 47.47 9.49
N GLY A 94 -17.74 46.76 8.84
CA GLY A 94 -18.41 47.27 7.63
C GLY A 94 -18.23 46.45 6.34
N THR A 95 -19.37 45.95 5.86
CA THR A 95 -19.61 45.34 4.55
C THR A 95 -18.97 46.11 3.38
N GLN A 96 -18.18 45.41 2.57
CA GLN A 96 -17.72 45.85 1.26
C GLN A 96 -18.04 44.81 0.17
N PRO A 97 -18.18 45.27 -1.09
CA PRO A 97 -19.16 44.76 -2.05
C PRO A 97 -18.74 43.46 -2.74
N THR A 98 -19.74 42.64 -3.05
CA THR A 98 -19.62 41.48 -3.93
C THR A 98 -19.10 41.92 -5.30
N ARG A 99 -17.82 41.61 -5.58
CA ARG A 99 -17.35 41.57 -6.97
C ARG A 99 -18.05 40.39 -7.65
N PRO A 100 -18.63 40.56 -8.85
CA PRO A 100 -19.18 39.44 -9.58
C PRO A 100 -18.03 38.47 -9.87
N ARG A 101 -18.13 37.26 -9.32
CA ARG A 101 -17.30 36.13 -9.74
C ARG A 101 -17.59 35.92 -11.23
N GLY A 102 -16.61 36.24 -12.07
CA GLY A 102 -16.59 35.79 -13.45
C GLY A 102 -16.70 34.26 -13.49
N PRO A 103 -17.16 33.68 -14.60
CA PRO A 103 -17.44 32.26 -14.69
C PRO A 103 -16.17 31.47 -14.36
N PHE A 104 -16.25 30.61 -13.35
CA PHE A 104 -15.21 29.64 -13.07
C PHE A 104 -14.99 28.81 -14.33
N PHE A 105 -13.78 28.83 -14.87
CA PHE A 105 -13.36 27.87 -15.87
C PHE A 105 -13.51 26.47 -15.25
N ARG A 106 -14.41 25.66 -15.82
CA ARG A 106 -14.53 24.22 -15.55
C ARG A 106 -13.18 23.57 -15.80
N ARG A 107 -12.43 23.25 -14.75
CA ARG A 107 -11.33 22.29 -14.83
C ARG A 107 -11.95 20.89 -14.84
N ARG A 108 -11.96 20.26 -16.02
CA ARG A 108 -12.23 18.83 -16.17
C ARG A 108 -10.90 18.09 -15.94
N GLY A 109 -10.95 16.99 -15.18
CA GLY A 109 -9.94 15.91 -15.22
C GLY A 109 -8.72 16.02 -14.30
N ILE A 110 -8.87 16.19 -12.98
CA ILE A 110 -7.70 16.23 -12.05
C ILE A 110 -7.87 15.26 -10.86
N LEU A 111 -8.15 13.97 -11.08
CA LEU A 111 -8.16 13.02 -9.96
C LEU A 111 -7.55 11.63 -10.23
N ILE A 112 -7.00 11.32 -11.41
CA ILE A 112 -6.72 9.91 -11.75
C ILE A 112 -5.24 9.60 -12.08
N GLY A 113 -4.36 10.57 -12.29
CA GLY A 113 -3.01 10.24 -12.78
C GLY A 113 -2.07 9.49 -11.80
N GLY A 114 -2.25 9.66 -10.48
CA GLY A 114 -1.29 9.21 -9.46
C GLY A 114 -1.78 7.95 -8.76
N SER A 115 -3.08 7.72 -8.86
CA SER A 115 -3.74 6.49 -8.51
C SER A 115 -3.63 5.44 -9.61
N ILE A 116 -3.26 5.72 -10.88
CA ILE A 116 -3.20 4.64 -11.90
C ILE A 116 -2.09 3.63 -11.63
N GLY A 117 -0.92 4.01 -11.11
CA GLY A 117 0.12 3.03 -10.74
C GLY A 117 -0.33 2.10 -9.60
N ILE A 118 -0.98 2.65 -8.57
CA ILE A 118 -1.47 1.92 -7.40
C ILE A 118 -2.80 1.21 -7.68
N ALA A 119 -3.68 1.79 -8.50
CA ALA A 119 -4.92 1.19 -8.96
C ALA A 119 -4.62 0.06 -9.94
N ALA A 120 -3.64 0.18 -10.85
CA ALA A 120 -3.19 -0.94 -11.68
C ALA A 120 -2.61 -2.10 -10.85
N ILE A 121 -1.96 -1.81 -9.72
CA ILE A 121 -1.52 -2.81 -8.73
C ILE A 121 -2.74 -3.47 -8.03
N MET A 122 -3.79 -2.71 -7.69
CA MET A 122 -5.05 -3.27 -7.16
C MET A 122 -5.86 -4.06 -8.22
N LEU A 123 -5.79 -3.67 -9.50
CA LEU A 123 -6.58 -4.21 -10.61
C LEU A 123 -6.17 -5.63 -11.01
N VAL A 124 -4.93 -6.04 -10.73
CA VAL A 124 -4.38 -7.33 -11.17
C VAL A 124 -4.28 -8.34 -10.02
N GLY A 125 -4.46 -7.92 -8.76
CA GLY A 125 -4.20 -8.74 -7.56
C GLY A 125 -5.17 -9.89 -7.27
N ILE A 126 -6.20 -10.13 -8.10
CA ILE A 126 -7.25 -11.10 -7.81
C ILE A 126 -7.45 -12.04 -9.00
N GLY A 127 -6.62 -13.07 -9.17
CA GLY A 127 -7.00 -14.20 -10.04
C GLY A 127 -5.95 -15.28 -10.29
N GLY A 128 -6.42 -16.40 -10.83
CA GLY A 128 -5.88 -17.75 -10.56
C GLY A 128 -4.59 -18.15 -11.27
N ALA A 129 -3.47 -18.16 -10.54
CA ALA A 129 -2.35 -19.11 -10.71
C ALA A 129 -1.47 -19.21 -9.44
N TRP A 130 -2.06 -19.07 -8.26
CA TRP A 130 -1.35 -18.82 -6.99
C TRP A 130 -0.52 -20.01 -6.46
N TRP A 131 -0.79 -21.22 -6.95
CA TRP A 131 -0.01 -22.42 -6.61
C TRP A 131 1.47 -22.32 -7.04
N ALA A 132 1.81 -21.40 -7.94
CA ALA A 132 3.20 -21.15 -8.37
C ALA A 132 4.00 -20.23 -7.42
N ILE A 133 3.33 -19.50 -6.51
CA ILE A 133 3.97 -18.52 -5.61
C ILE A 133 4.86 -19.21 -4.56
N SER A 134 4.50 -20.43 -4.15
CA SER A 134 5.23 -21.19 -3.12
C SER A 134 6.61 -21.73 -3.56
N GLY A 135 7.02 -21.49 -4.82
CA GLY A 135 8.33 -21.90 -5.35
C GLY A 135 9.10 -20.82 -6.14
N LEU A 136 8.53 -19.64 -6.35
CA LEU A 136 9.11 -18.54 -7.14
C LEU A 136 9.65 -17.43 -6.22
N THR A 137 10.59 -17.77 -5.34
CA THR A 137 11.09 -16.88 -4.29
C THR A 137 12.37 -16.13 -4.65
N ARG A 138 12.68 -15.92 -5.93
CA ARG A 138 13.83 -15.08 -6.31
C ARG A 138 13.35 -13.74 -6.85
N GLY A 139 13.80 -12.67 -6.20
CA GLY A 139 13.57 -11.31 -6.65
C GLY A 139 14.30 -11.04 -7.97
N ALA A 140 14.10 -9.86 -8.53
CA ALA A 140 14.86 -9.43 -9.68
C ALA A 140 16.36 -9.29 -9.34
N SER A 141 17.22 -9.40 -10.35
CA SER A 141 18.67 -9.26 -10.20
C SER A 141 19.13 -7.82 -9.98
N SER A 142 18.29 -6.83 -10.25
CA SER A 142 18.55 -5.40 -10.03
C SER A 142 17.27 -4.66 -9.66
N PRO A 143 17.37 -3.45 -9.06
CA PRO A 143 16.22 -2.60 -8.76
C PRO A 143 15.33 -2.32 -9.99
N GLU A 144 15.94 -2.00 -11.12
CA GLU A 144 15.24 -1.73 -12.38
C GLU A 144 14.56 -2.99 -12.91
N GLY A 145 15.19 -4.15 -12.73
CA GLY A 145 14.60 -5.44 -13.05
C GLY A 145 13.33 -5.72 -12.23
N ALA A 146 13.24 -5.21 -10.99
CA ALA A 146 12.03 -5.35 -10.16
C ALA A 146 10.89 -4.50 -10.72
N VAL A 147 11.17 -3.26 -11.14
CA VAL A 147 10.19 -2.39 -11.80
C VAL A 147 9.73 -2.99 -13.13
N ALA A 148 10.66 -3.46 -13.96
CA ALA A 148 10.33 -4.09 -15.24
C ALA A 148 9.48 -5.35 -15.07
N ARG A 149 9.75 -6.16 -14.03
CA ARG A 149 8.95 -7.35 -13.71
C ARG A 149 7.53 -6.97 -13.26
N LEU A 150 7.40 -5.98 -12.37
CA LEU A 150 6.09 -5.49 -11.93
C LEU A 150 5.28 -4.95 -13.12
N LEU A 151 5.90 -4.09 -13.94
CA LEU A 151 5.26 -3.53 -15.14
C LEU A 151 4.82 -4.62 -16.10
N SER A 152 5.68 -5.61 -16.36
CA SER A 152 5.33 -6.77 -17.20
C SER A 152 4.15 -7.56 -16.63
N GLY A 153 4.06 -7.70 -15.30
CA GLY A 153 2.92 -8.32 -14.64
C GLY A 153 1.62 -7.54 -14.87
N VAL A 154 1.66 -6.22 -14.74
CA VAL A 154 0.52 -5.34 -14.96
C VAL A 154 0.08 -5.36 -16.44
N GLU A 155 1.01 -5.19 -17.38
CA GLU A 155 0.72 -5.21 -18.83
C GLU A 155 0.07 -6.51 -19.29
N ASN A 156 0.46 -7.64 -18.69
CA ASN A 156 -0.05 -8.95 -19.07
C ASN A 156 -1.28 -9.38 -18.26
N VAL A 157 -1.74 -8.55 -17.31
CA VAL A 157 -2.80 -8.90 -16.34
C VAL A 157 -2.45 -10.23 -15.65
N ASP A 158 -1.21 -10.34 -15.17
CA ASP A 158 -0.64 -11.51 -14.51
C ASP A 158 -0.53 -11.29 -12.98
N PRO A 159 -1.56 -11.70 -12.20
CA PRO A 159 -1.57 -11.61 -10.73
C PRO A 159 -0.34 -12.20 -10.06
N VAL A 160 0.18 -13.31 -10.60
CA VAL A 160 1.30 -14.02 -9.99
C VAL A 160 2.58 -13.23 -10.19
N THR A 161 2.81 -12.71 -11.39
CA THR A 161 3.97 -11.86 -11.65
C THR A 161 3.91 -10.57 -10.83
N VAL A 162 2.73 -9.94 -10.69
CA VAL A 162 2.55 -8.78 -9.81
C VAL A 162 2.87 -9.15 -8.35
N ALA A 163 2.19 -10.14 -7.79
CA ALA A 163 2.38 -10.55 -6.39
C ALA A 163 3.82 -10.95 -6.07
N THR A 164 4.50 -11.64 -6.98
CA THR A 164 5.90 -12.07 -6.80
C THR A 164 6.93 -10.98 -7.11
N SER A 165 6.50 -9.81 -7.58
CA SER A 165 7.34 -8.62 -7.72
C SER A 165 7.29 -7.73 -6.48
N LEU A 166 6.32 -7.93 -5.59
CA LEU A 166 6.17 -7.16 -4.36
C LEU A 166 7.06 -7.72 -3.23
N ALA A 167 7.50 -6.83 -2.35
CA ALA A 167 8.31 -7.11 -1.17
C ALA A 167 7.64 -8.19 -0.30
N PRO A 168 8.23 -9.38 -0.13
CA PRO A 168 7.69 -10.43 0.72
C PRO A 168 7.44 -10.00 2.16
N SER A 169 8.29 -9.12 2.72
CA SER A 169 8.06 -8.59 4.07
C SER A 169 6.81 -7.72 4.22
N GLU A 170 6.29 -7.17 3.12
CA GLU A 170 5.09 -6.31 3.10
C GLU A 170 3.84 -7.08 2.65
N PHE A 171 3.98 -7.93 1.63
CA PHE A 171 2.83 -8.56 0.97
C PHE A 171 2.63 -10.03 1.37
N GLY A 172 3.65 -10.69 1.94
CA GLY A 172 3.63 -12.13 2.21
C GLY A 172 2.44 -12.60 3.05
N GLY A 173 2.03 -11.80 4.05
CA GLY A 173 0.88 -12.11 4.91
C GLY A 173 -0.47 -12.06 4.19
N PHE A 174 -0.59 -11.32 3.10
CA PHE A 174 -1.84 -11.16 2.34
C PHE A 174 -2.04 -12.27 1.30
N VAL A 175 -0.99 -13.04 1.00
CA VAL A 175 -1.03 -14.03 -0.08
C VAL A 175 -2.10 -15.10 0.19
N GLU A 176 -2.07 -15.75 1.35
CA GLU A 176 -3.00 -16.84 1.67
C GLU A 176 -4.48 -16.39 1.80
N PRO A 177 -4.80 -15.27 2.48
CA PRO A 177 -6.16 -14.72 2.47
C PRO A 177 -6.68 -14.48 1.05
N LEU A 178 -5.89 -13.83 0.18
CA LEU A 178 -6.30 -13.57 -1.18
C LEU A 178 -6.44 -14.86 -2.01
N GLN A 179 -5.63 -15.89 -1.77
CA GLN A 179 -5.79 -17.21 -2.40
C GLN A 179 -7.14 -17.85 -2.07
N ARG A 180 -7.52 -17.83 -0.79
CA ARG A 180 -8.79 -18.39 -0.34
C ARG A 180 -9.96 -17.64 -0.91
N LEU A 181 -9.92 -16.30 -0.86
CA LEU A 181 -10.94 -15.45 -1.45
C LEU A 181 -11.10 -15.74 -2.96
N ALA A 182 -10.00 -15.76 -3.71
CA ALA A 182 -10.03 -16.03 -5.15
C ALA A 182 -10.56 -17.44 -5.48
N SER A 183 -10.30 -18.42 -4.62
CA SER A 183 -10.80 -19.81 -4.79
C SER A 183 -12.28 -19.95 -4.45
N ALA A 184 -12.82 -19.07 -3.61
CA ALA A 184 -14.21 -19.10 -3.16
C ALA A 184 -15.19 -18.50 -4.18
N VAL A 185 -14.72 -17.80 -5.23
CA VAL A 185 -15.55 -17.23 -6.29
C VAL A 185 -15.83 -18.31 -7.36
N PRO A 186 -17.05 -18.93 -7.42
CA PRO A 186 -17.33 -20.03 -8.33
C PRO A 186 -17.67 -19.54 -9.74
N GLY A 187 -17.32 -20.34 -10.75
CA GLY A 187 -17.63 -20.10 -12.16
C GLY A 187 -18.81 -20.91 -12.73
N GLU A 188 -19.43 -20.31 -13.74
CA GLU A 188 -20.45 -20.76 -14.73
C GLU A 188 -21.91 -21.06 -14.32
N ASP A 189 -22.30 -21.25 -13.05
CA ASP A 189 -23.73 -21.41 -12.68
C ASP A 189 -24.13 -20.64 -11.39
N GLY A 190 -23.50 -19.48 -11.13
CA GLY A 190 -23.92 -18.61 -10.01
C GLY A 190 -22.94 -17.54 -9.51
N GLY A 191 -21.77 -17.38 -10.14
CA GLY A 191 -20.78 -16.34 -9.81
C GLY A 191 -19.80 -16.11 -10.96
N ALA A 192 -19.04 -15.01 -10.89
CA ALA A 192 -18.10 -14.62 -11.92
C ALA A 192 -16.80 -15.45 -11.84
N ASP A 193 -16.47 -16.23 -12.87
CA ASP A 193 -15.20 -16.97 -12.93
C ASP A 193 -14.04 -15.96 -12.92
N MET A 194 -13.19 -16.01 -11.91
CA MET A 194 -12.07 -15.07 -11.76
C MET A 194 -11.12 -15.09 -12.97
N ALA A 195 -10.96 -16.25 -13.63
CA ALA A 195 -10.18 -16.33 -14.86
C ALA A 195 -10.88 -15.61 -16.02
N GLN A 196 -12.21 -15.72 -16.12
CA GLN A 196 -13.01 -14.99 -17.09
C GLN A 196 -13.01 -13.49 -16.80
N LEU A 197 -13.12 -13.08 -15.53
CA LEU A 197 -13.03 -11.67 -15.12
C LEU A 197 -11.71 -11.04 -15.52
N LEU A 198 -10.58 -11.72 -15.25
CA LEU A 198 -9.27 -11.23 -15.71
C LEU A 198 -9.17 -11.19 -17.24
N ALA A 199 -9.77 -12.17 -17.93
CA ALA A 199 -9.83 -12.16 -19.39
C ALA A 199 -10.66 -10.97 -19.92
N ASP A 200 -11.76 -10.63 -19.25
CA ASP A 200 -12.63 -9.50 -19.60
C ASP A 200 -11.95 -8.16 -19.30
N VAL A 201 -11.24 -8.04 -18.17
CA VAL A 201 -10.40 -6.86 -17.87
C VAL A 201 -9.31 -6.69 -18.92
N ARG A 202 -8.61 -7.78 -19.29
CA ARG A 202 -7.59 -7.77 -20.34
C ARG A 202 -8.16 -7.43 -21.73
N ALA A 203 -9.41 -7.80 -21.99
CA ALA A 203 -10.07 -7.50 -23.26
C ALA A 203 -10.60 -6.05 -23.32
N SER A 204 -10.90 -5.43 -22.17
CA SER A 204 -11.46 -4.08 -22.09
C SER A 204 -10.41 -2.98 -22.02
N ALA A 205 -9.21 -3.27 -21.50
CA ALA A 205 -8.10 -2.32 -21.50
C ALA A 205 -6.74 -2.98 -21.74
N GLU A 206 -5.88 -2.25 -22.45
CA GLU A 206 -4.52 -2.63 -22.77
C GLU A 206 -3.57 -1.54 -22.26
N LEU A 207 -2.62 -1.93 -21.41
CA LEU A 207 -1.46 -1.14 -21.06
C LEU A 207 -0.26 -1.64 -21.87
N SER A 208 0.44 -0.74 -22.53
CA SER A 208 1.65 -1.04 -23.28
C SER A 208 2.75 -0.04 -22.96
N SER A 209 3.99 -0.49 -22.97
CA SER A 209 5.16 0.38 -22.84
C SER A 209 6.14 0.19 -24.00
N THR A 210 6.91 1.24 -24.27
CA THR A 210 8.11 1.17 -25.12
C THR A 210 9.33 0.79 -24.28
N ALA A 211 10.52 0.77 -24.88
CA ALA A 211 11.75 0.53 -24.12
C ALA A 211 11.94 1.62 -23.05
N MET A 212 11.75 1.23 -21.78
CA MET A 212 11.86 2.13 -20.64
C MET A 212 13.31 2.34 -20.24
N ALA A 213 13.65 3.59 -19.90
CA ALA A 213 14.90 3.91 -19.21
C ALA A 213 14.62 4.38 -17.79
N TYR A 214 15.52 4.00 -16.88
CA TYR A 214 15.41 4.30 -15.46
C TYR A 214 16.68 4.99 -14.94
N GLU A 215 16.50 5.84 -13.94
CA GLU A 215 17.56 6.37 -13.09
C GLU A 215 17.36 5.85 -11.67
N THR A 216 18.45 5.43 -11.03
CA THR A 216 18.42 4.91 -9.67
C THR A 216 19.13 5.82 -8.68
N GLU A 217 18.47 6.04 -7.56
CA GLU A 217 18.96 6.81 -6.43
C GLU A 217 18.95 5.92 -5.19
N GLN A 218 20.11 5.77 -4.56
CA GLN A 218 20.23 5.02 -3.30
C GLN A 218 19.66 5.88 -2.17
N LEU A 219 18.62 5.38 -1.48
CA LEU A 219 18.04 6.06 -0.32
C LEU A 219 18.73 5.62 0.98
N ALA A 220 18.91 4.31 1.14
CA ALA A 220 19.69 3.69 2.22
C ALA A 220 20.20 2.32 1.75
N ASP A 221 21.05 1.64 2.53
CA ASP A 221 21.53 0.31 2.17
C ASP A 221 20.36 -0.66 1.87
N GLY A 222 20.42 -1.31 0.70
CA GLY A 222 19.36 -2.19 0.22
C GLY A 222 18.02 -1.51 -0.14
N VAL A 223 17.94 -0.17 -0.22
CA VAL A 223 16.73 0.58 -0.59
C VAL A 223 17.03 1.60 -1.68
N VAL A 224 16.40 1.47 -2.84
CA VAL A 224 16.68 2.26 -4.04
C VAL A 224 15.39 2.83 -4.62
N ARG A 225 15.38 4.14 -4.88
CA ARG A 225 14.35 4.78 -5.70
C ARG A 225 14.70 4.57 -7.17
N VAL A 226 13.75 4.03 -7.93
CA VAL A 226 13.85 3.82 -9.38
C VAL A 226 12.92 4.82 -10.06
N SER A 227 13.48 5.83 -10.71
CA SER A 227 12.73 6.86 -11.43
C SER A 227 12.68 6.55 -12.92
N TRP A 228 11.50 6.63 -13.52
CA TRP A 228 11.32 6.48 -14.96
C TRP A 228 11.72 7.77 -15.68
N THR A 229 12.71 7.72 -16.58
CA THR A 229 13.30 8.91 -17.20
C THR A 229 13.15 8.99 -18.72
N ASP A 230 12.89 7.86 -19.39
CA ASP A 230 12.68 7.84 -20.83
C ASP A 230 11.75 6.71 -21.27
N GLY A 231 11.12 6.90 -22.42
CA GLY A 231 10.12 6.02 -23.01
C GLY A 231 8.69 6.49 -22.74
N GLU A 232 7.75 5.73 -23.30
CA GLU A 232 6.32 6.00 -23.32
C GLU A 232 5.53 4.82 -22.75
N MET A 233 4.56 5.11 -21.89
CA MET A 233 3.49 4.20 -21.47
C MET A 233 2.18 4.65 -22.11
N ARG A 234 1.41 3.70 -22.63
CA ARG A 234 0.12 3.97 -23.26
C ARG A 234 -0.93 3.04 -22.71
N LEU A 235 -1.97 3.64 -22.13
CA LEU A 235 -3.22 2.97 -21.82
C LEU A 235 -4.17 3.17 -23.01
N SER A 236 -4.99 2.17 -23.28
CA SER A 236 -6.10 2.27 -24.22
C SER A 236 -7.16 1.26 -23.86
N GLY A 237 -8.42 1.49 -24.23
CA GLY A 237 -9.50 0.57 -23.91
C GLY A 237 -10.88 1.16 -24.15
N ASP A 238 -11.89 0.44 -23.67
CA ASP A 238 -13.27 0.90 -23.57
C ASP A 238 -13.59 1.18 -22.10
N GLU A 239 -13.83 2.44 -21.77
CA GLU A 239 -14.09 2.88 -20.40
C GLU A 239 -15.30 2.18 -19.81
N ARG A 240 -16.35 1.95 -20.61
CA ARG A 240 -17.60 1.39 -20.10
C ARG A 240 -17.48 -0.11 -19.87
N GLU A 241 -16.82 -0.83 -20.79
CA GLU A 241 -16.57 -2.25 -20.62
C GLU A 241 -15.62 -2.51 -19.46
N LEU A 242 -14.55 -1.72 -19.29
CA LEU A 242 -13.66 -1.85 -18.13
C LEU A 242 -14.42 -1.56 -16.82
N ALA A 243 -15.21 -0.49 -16.77
CA ALA A 243 -16.07 -0.19 -15.61
C ALA A 243 -16.98 -1.35 -15.24
N ARG A 244 -17.58 -2.00 -16.25
CA ARG A 244 -18.48 -3.13 -16.05
C ARG A 244 -17.73 -4.36 -15.56
N SER A 245 -16.60 -4.72 -16.17
CA SER A 245 -15.76 -5.85 -15.76
C SER A 245 -15.27 -5.68 -14.32
N LEU A 246 -14.90 -4.47 -13.92
CA LEU A 246 -14.51 -4.18 -12.54
C LEU A 246 -15.69 -4.23 -11.58
N THR A 247 -16.83 -3.69 -11.98
CA THR A 247 -18.05 -3.73 -11.15
C THR A 247 -18.51 -5.15 -10.89
N ALA A 248 -18.38 -6.04 -11.88
CA ALA A 248 -18.74 -7.45 -11.75
C ALA A 248 -17.98 -8.17 -10.61
N LEU A 249 -16.78 -7.71 -10.23
CA LEU A 249 -16.00 -8.28 -9.13
C LEU A 249 -16.69 -8.14 -7.76
N TYR A 250 -17.36 -7.02 -7.53
CA TYR A 250 -17.96 -6.67 -6.24
C TYR A 250 -19.49 -6.49 -6.31
N GLU A 251 -20.09 -6.69 -7.48
CA GLU A 251 -21.54 -6.62 -7.69
C GLU A 251 -22.34 -7.54 -6.76
N PRO A 252 -21.97 -8.82 -6.53
CA PRO A 252 -22.72 -9.68 -5.60
C PRO A 252 -22.77 -9.10 -4.18
N LEU A 253 -21.64 -8.53 -3.73
CA LEU A 253 -21.52 -7.88 -2.43
C LEU A 253 -22.37 -6.61 -2.35
N LEU A 254 -22.29 -5.76 -3.39
CA LEU A 254 -23.12 -4.55 -3.47
C LEU A 254 -24.60 -4.86 -3.44
N ARG A 255 -25.05 -5.86 -4.21
CA ARG A 255 -26.45 -6.26 -4.24
C ARG A 255 -26.93 -6.69 -2.86
N ALA A 256 -26.16 -7.53 -2.19
CA ALA A 256 -26.46 -7.98 -0.84
C ALA A 256 -26.52 -6.81 0.16
N GLN A 257 -25.52 -5.92 0.14
CA GLN A 257 -25.47 -4.76 1.00
C GLN A 257 -26.66 -3.81 0.77
N GLN A 258 -26.95 -3.46 -0.48
CA GLN A 258 -28.01 -2.52 -0.84
C GLN A 258 -29.39 -3.08 -0.48
N ALA A 259 -29.62 -4.37 -0.72
CA ALA A 259 -30.86 -5.04 -0.35
C ALA A 259 -31.02 -5.15 1.18
N ALA A 260 -29.97 -5.49 1.92
CA ALA A 260 -30.02 -5.70 3.36
C ALA A 260 -30.13 -4.39 4.17
N ILE A 261 -29.33 -3.39 3.82
CA ILE A 261 -29.21 -2.13 4.59
C ILE A 261 -30.29 -1.13 4.17
N TYR A 262 -30.49 -0.95 2.86
CA TYR A 262 -31.36 0.11 2.34
C TYR A 262 -32.72 -0.41 1.84
N GLY A 263 -32.88 -1.73 1.73
CA GLY A 263 -34.14 -2.34 1.28
C GLY A 263 -34.45 -2.10 -0.19
N TYR A 264 -33.44 -1.84 -1.01
CA TYR A 264 -33.61 -1.60 -2.45
C TYR A 264 -34.05 -2.87 -3.19
N SER A 265 -34.92 -2.69 -4.18
CA SER A 265 -35.30 -3.76 -5.10
C SER A 265 -34.22 -4.02 -6.15
N ASP A 266 -34.23 -5.21 -6.78
CA ASP A 266 -33.26 -5.57 -7.82
C ASP A 266 -33.18 -4.52 -8.95
N ALA A 267 -34.33 -3.94 -9.34
CA ALA A 267 -34.37 -2.91 -10.38
C ALA A 267 -33.72 -1.59 -9.94
N GLU A 268 -33.87 -1.20 -8.67
CA GLU A 268 -33.22 -0.01 -8.11
C GLU A 268 -31.71 -0.23 -7.99
N ILE A 269 -31.28 -1.45 -7.66
CA ILE A 269 -29.86 -1.82 -7.59
C ILE A 269 -29.24 -1.86 -8.99
N ASP A 270 -29.94 -2.41 -9.98
CA ASP A 270 -29.51 -2.40 -11.39
C ASP A 270 -29.30 -0.96 -11.89
N GLU A 271 -30.23 -0.06 -11.58
CA GLU A 271 -30.12 1.36 -11.92
C GLU A 271 -28.93 2.02 -11.20
N ALA A 272 -28.70 1.70 -9.93
CA ALA A 272 -27.56 2.21 -9.17
C ALA A 272 -26.21 1.71 -9.72
N ILE A 273 -26.12 0.44 -10.12
CA ILE A 273 -24.94 -0.16 -10.74
C ILE A 273 -24.66 0.50 -12.10
N ASP A 274 -25.67 0.63 -12.97
CA ASP A 274 -25.48 1.26 -14.28
C ASP A 274 -25.11 2.75 -14.14
N ALA A 275 -25.72 3.46 -13.18
CA ALA A 275 -25.34 4.83 -12.85
C ALA A 275 -23.90 4.93 -12.32
N MET A 276 -23.43 3.95 -11.54
CA MET A 276 -22.05 3.89 -11.07
C MET A 276 -21.07 3.63 -12.24
N VAL A 277 -21.40 2.70 -13.14
CA VAL A 277 -20.64 2.42 -14.36
C VAL A 277 -20.57 3.65 -15.27
N ASP A 278 -21.69 4.35 -15.49
CA ASP A 278 -21.75 5.60 -16.25
C ASP A 278 -20.95 6.72 -15.60
N GLY A 279 -21.08 6.85 -14.28
CA GLY A 279 -20.35 7.82 -13.49
C GLY A 279 -18.84 7.61 -13.60
N TRP A 280 -18.37 6.36 -13.44
CA TRP A 280 -16.96 6.03 -13.56
C TRP A 280 -16.45 6.24 -14.99
N SER A 281 -17.12 5.64 -15.98
CA SER A 281 -16.67 5.67 -17.39
C SER A 281 -16.65 7.08 -17.98
N SER A 282 -17.50 7.98 -17.52
CA SER A 282 -17.48 9.39 -17.97
C SER A 282 -16.37 10.24 -17.35
N ASN A 283 -15.70 9.76 -16.29
CA ASN A 283 -14.61 10.45 -15.60
C ASN A 283 -13.23 9.84 -15.88
N VAL A 284 -13.19 8.63 -16.43
CA VAL A 284 -11.96 7.97 -16.88
C VAL A 284 -11.74 8.27 -18.35
N ASP A 285 -10.49 8.48 -18.73
CA ASP A 285 -10.04 8.56 -20.11
C ASP A 285 -8.97 7.48 -20.27
N LEU A 286 -9.28 6.40 -20.99
CA LEU A 286 -8.33 5.31 -21.18
C LEU A 286 -7.38 5.59 -22.33
N ASP A 287 -7.69 6.49 -23.27
CA ASP A 287 -6.80 6.82 -24.40
C ASP A 287 -5.72 7.83 -23.99
N GLN A 288 -4.90 7.44 -23.02
CA GLN A 288 -3.83 8.25 -22.48
C GLN A 288 -2.47 7.69 -22.86
N SER A 289 -1.57 8.60 -23.24
CA SER A 289 -0.15 8.33 -23.39
C SER A 289 0.61 9.23 -22.43
N TRP A 290 1.57 8.63 -21.73
CA TRP A 290 2.49 9.32 -20.84
C TRP A 290 3.89 9.12 -21.38
N ASP A 291 4.57 10.24 -21.65
CA ASP A 291 6.02 10.27 -21.83
C ASP A 291 6.66 10.60 -20.48
N ALA A 292 7.80 9.96 -20.19
CA ALA A 292 8.52 10.18 -18.93
C ALA A 292 8.77 11.67 -18.62
N ARG A 293 9.00 12.47 -19.66
CA ARG A 293 9.32 13.90 -19.55
C ARG A 293 8.09 14.75 -19.27
N ASP A 294 6.93 14.35 -19.78
CA ASP A 294 5.66 15.05 -19.58
C ASP A 294 5.00 14.63 -18.25
N ALA A 295 5.20 13.39 -17.81
CA ALA A 295 4.70 12.88 -16.53
C ALA A 295 5.30 13.62 -15.33
N ALA A 296 6.55 14.07 -15.43
CA ALA A 296 7.24 14.84 -14.39
C ALA A 296 6.58 16.20 -14.11
N ASP A 297 5.97 16.82 -15.12
CA ASP A 297 5.29 18.12 -15.02
C ASP A 297 3.89 18.00 -14.41
N TRP A 298 3.30 16.79 -14.39
CA TRP A 298 1.89 16.59 -14.02
C TRP A 298 1.68 16.51 -12.51
N TYR A 299 2.65 15.93 -11.80
CA TYR A 299 2.63 15.76 -10.35
C TYR A 299 3.32 16.87 -9.59
N GLY A 300 4.16 17.66 -10.27
CA GLY A 300 5.08 18.59 -9.63
C GLY A 300 6.19 17.90 -8.81
N ALA A 301 5.96 16.66 -8.36
CA ALA A 301 6.88 15.82 -7.61
C ALA A 301 8.05 15.24 -8.46
N GLY A 302 8.19 15.59 -9.74
CA GLY A 302 9.21 15.05 -10.65
C GLY A 302 8.81 13.71 -11.29
N PRO A 303 9.76 12.97 -11.90
CA PRO A 303 9.45 11.74 -12.63
C PRO A 303 8.78 10.68 -11.76
N ILE A 304 7.89 9.87 -12.35
CA ILE A 304 7.24 8.76 -11.66
C ILE A 304 8.33 7.79 -11.16
N SER A 305 8.31 7.50 -9.86
CA SER A 305 9.26 6.60 -9.21
C SER A 305 8.58 5.52 -8.38
N LEU A 306 9.27 4.39 -8.26
CA LEU A 306 8.94 3.31 -7.33
C LEU A 306 10.16 3.02 -6.46
N VAL A 307 9.93 2.56 -5.24
CA VAL A 307 11.01 2.15 -4.33
C VAL A 307 11.18 0.64 -4.40
N ALA A 308 12.40 0.22 -4.74
CA ALA A 308 12.83 -1.16 -4.73
C ALA A 308 13.66 -1.47 -3.49
N VAL A 309 13.46 -2.65 -2.92
CA VAL A 309 14.16 -3.15 -1.73
C VAL A 309 14.85 -4.49 -2.01
N ASP A 310 16.02 -4.67 -1.43
CA ASP A 310 16.71 -5.96 -1.38
C ASP A 310 16.28 -6.71 -0.11
N GLU A 311 15.82 -7.95 -0.26
CA GLU A 311 15.48 -8.87 0.84
C GLU A 311 16.41 -10.09 0.89
N GLY A 312 17.58 -10.00 0.26
CA GLY A 312 18.67 -10.99 0.30
C GLY A 312 18.56 -12.09 -0.76
N ASN A 313 17.39 -12.32 -1.31
CA ASN A 313 17.10 -13.23 -2.42
C ASN A 313 16.80 -12.49 -3.74
N GLY A 314 17.00 -11.16 -3.78
CA GLY A 314 16.83 -10.31 -4.95
C GLY A 314 16.05 -9.03 -4.62
N TRP A 315 15.82 -8.24 -5.67
CA TRP A 315 15.12 -6.96 -5.59
C TRP A 315 13.62 -7.13 -5.81
N TYR A 316 12.84 -6.43 -4.99
CA TYR A 316 11.38 -6.37 -5.02
C TYR A 316 10.91 -4.92 -4.98
N ILE A 317 9.68 -4.66 -5.42
CA ILE A 317 9.04 -3.36 -5.22
C ILE A 317 8.37 -3.33 -3.85
N SER A 318 8.61 -2.26 -3.09
CA SER A 318 7.93 -1.97 -1.83
C SER A 318 6.75 -1.04 -2.10
N PRO A 319 5.49 -1.52 -2.10
CA PRO A 319 4.32 -0.65 -2.15
C PRO A 319 4.34 0.40 -1.04
N LEU A 320 4.78 0.01 0.16
CA LEU A 320 4.75 0.88 1.33
C LEU A 320 5.72 2.06 1.16
N LEU A 321 6.99 1.79 0.86
CA LEU A 321 7.96 2.86 0.63
C LEU A 321 7.65 3.67 -0.63
N SER A 322 7.12 3.05 -1.68
CA SER A 322 6.72 3.79 -2.89
C SER A 322 5.61 4.81 -2.59
N PHE A 323 4.66 4.46 -1.71
CA PHE A 323 3.61 5.38 -1.26
C PHE A 323 4.17 6.56 -0.45
N TYR A 324 5.03 6.28 0.53
CA TYR A 324 5.64 7.32 1.37
C TYR A 324 6.64 8.19 0.60
N ASP A 325 7.38 7.61 -0.35
CA ASP A 325 8.27 8.35 -1.26
C ASP A 325 7.49 9.39 -2.07
N LEU A 326 6.35 8.98 -2.64
CA LEU A 326 5.47 9.88 -3.38
C LEU A 326 4.92 11.01 -2.50
N GLN A 327 4.48 10.69 -1.27
CA GLN A 327 3.95 11.69 -0.34
C GLN A 327 5.04 12.67 0.12
N TRP A 328 6.24 12.17 0.38
CA TRP A 328 7.39 13.00 0.77
C TRP A 328 7.79 13.95 -0.36
N ARG A 329 7.93 13.46 -1.61
CA ARG A 329 8.27 14.30 -2.77
C ARG A 329 7.22 15.39 -3.04
N GLN A 330 5.94 15.07 -2.89
CA GLN A 330 4.87 16.07 -2.98
C GLN A 330 4.95 17.12 -1.87
N SER A 331 5.37 16.72 -0.68
CA SER A 331 5.53 17.62 0.47
C SER A 331 6.76 18.52 0.29
N GLU A 332 7.85 17.97 -0.26
CA GLU A 332 9.09 18.69 -0.58
C GLU A 332 8.84 19.77 -1.63
N GLU A 333 8.15 19.44 -2.71
CA GLU A 333 7.81 20.41 -3.77
C GLU A 333 6.95 21.57 -3.24
N GLN A 334 6.03 21.28 -2.32
CA GLN A 334 5.21 22.29 -1.66
C GLN A 334 5.96 23.10 -0.60
N GLY A 335 7.21 22.73 -0.30
CA GLY A 335 8.06 23.37 0.70
C GLY A 335 7.67 23.05 2.14
N TYR A 336 6.96 21.94 2.38
CA TYR A 336 6.62 21.48 3.73
C TYR A 336 7.74 20.69 4.40
N VAL A 337 8.63 20.07 3.63
CA VAL A 337 9.81 19.32 4.09
C VAL A 337 11.04 19.69 3.23
N ASP A 338 12.25 19.57 3.77
CA ASP A 338 13.52 19.73 3.02
C ASP A 338 14.03 18.34 2.58
N SER A 339 14.65 18.26 1.39
CA SER A 339 15.47 17.12 0.94
C SER A 339 16.38 16.51 2.01
N ARG A 340 16.86 17.34 2.94
CA ARG A 340 17.75 16.96 4.05
C ARG A 340 17.07 16.24 5.20
N ASP A 341 15.74 16.24 5.22
CA ASP A 341 14.93 15.62 6.27
C ASP A 341 14.66 14.13 5.97
N LEU A 342 15.07 13.63 4.81
CA LEU A 342 15.03 12.19 4.53
C LEU A 342 16.16 11.48 5.28
N GLY A 343 15.83 10.40 6.00
CA GLY A 343 16.84 9.54 6.61
C GLY A 343 17.71 8.85 5.55
N ASP A 344 18.98 8.63 5.87
CA ASP A 344 19.98 8.05 4.95
C ASP A 344 20.43 6.63 5.35
N ALA A 345 19.86 6.09 6.43
CA ALA A 345 20.17 4.77 6.96
C ALA A 345 18.93 4.12 7.57
N ILE A 346 18.87 2.79 7.50
CA ILE A 346 17.84 2.02 8.20
C ILE A 346 18.28 1.83 9.64
N ILE A 347 17.40 2.20 10.57
CA ILE A 347 17.63 2.05 12.00
C ILE A 347 17.72 0.56 12.32
N GLU A 348 18.67 0.20 13.18
CA GLU A 348 18.86 -1.17 13.63
C GLU A 348 17.70 -1.61 14.54
N ALA A 349 17.30 -2.88 14.41
CA ALA A 349 16.24 -3.44 15.24
C ALA A 349 16.69 -3.60 16.70
N GLU A 350 15.85 -3.18 17.63
CA GLU A 350 15.93 -3.62 19.02
C GLU A 350 14.95 -4.78 19.20
N VAL A 351 15.48 -6.00 19.35
CA VAL A 351 14.67 -7.22 19.40
C VAL A 351 14.47 -7.69 20.83
N PHE A 352 13.27 -8.19 21.14
CA PHE A 352 12.88 -8.53 22.52
C PHE A 352 12.72 -10.03 22.76
N GLU A 353 12.87 -10.46 24.01
CA GLU A 353 12.86 -11.90 24.36
C GLU A 353 11.48 -12.55 24.21
N THR A 354 10.41 -11.80 24.47
CA THR A 354 9.03 -12.28 24.36
C THR A 354 8.15 -11.30 23.56
N PRO A 355 7.05 -11.76 22.95
CA PRO A 355 6.10 -10.89 22.24
C PRO A 355 5.51 -9.79 23.14
N GLU A 356 5.23 -10.11 24.41
CA GLU A 356 4.65 -9.18 25.38
C GLU A 356 5.60 -8.03 25.65
N VAL A 357 6.88 -8.33 25.91
CA VAL A 357 7.91 -7.29 26.08
C VAL A 357 8.07 -6.44 24.81
N ALA A 358 7.93 -7.04 23.62
CA ALA A 358 7.97 -6.27 22.38
C ALA A 358 6.80 -5.26 22.27
N ALA A 359 5.61 -5.64 22.74
CA ALA A 359 4.44 -4.75 22.77
C ALA A 359 4.59 -3.64 23.82
N GLU A 360 5.08 -3.97 25.02
CA GLU A 360 5.40 -3.01 26.07
C GLU A 360 6.43 -1.97 25.58
N GLU A 361 7.51 -2.42 24.94
CA GLU A 361 8.59 -1.53 24.47
C GLU A 361 8.18 -0.69 23.25
N LEU A 362 7.35 -1.22 22.34
CA LEU A 362 6.72 -0.40 21.31
C LEU A 362 5.84 0.70 21.93
N THR A 363 5.07 0.34 22.96
CA THR A 363 4.18 1.26 23.67
C THR A 363 4.97 2.38 24.36
N ALA A 364 6.06 2.04 25.08
CA ALA A 364 6.98 3.01 25.66
C ALA A 364 7.73 3.86 24.61
N ALA A 365 8.03 3.29 23.44
CA ALA A 365 8.62 4.03 22.34
C ALA A 365 7.66 5.10 21.79
N LEU A 366 6.38 4.77 21.62
CA LEU A 366 5.33 5.70 21.17
C LEU A 366 5.14 6.85 22.17
N GLU A 367 5.07 6.57 23.47
CA GLU A 367 4.99 7.58 24.53
C GLU A 367 6.16 8.58 24.44
N SER A 368 7.35 8.11 24.07
CA SER A 368 8.53 8.96 24.00
C SER A 368 8.51 9.98 22.86
N GLY A 369 7.64 9.81 21.86
CA GLY A 369 7.55 10.66 20.66
C GLY A 369 8.77 10.63 19.74
N ARG A 370 9.79 9.82 20.07
CA ARG A 370 11.03 9.73 19.30
C ARG A 370 10.91 8.67 18.22
N ILE A 371 10.84 9.13 16.99
CA ILE A 371 10.63 8.29 15.81
C ILE A 371 11.70 7.20 15.70
N GLU A 372 12.94 7.48 16.12
CA GLU A 372 14.02 6.50 16.04
C GLU A 372 13.84 5.34 17.01
N ARG A 373 13.22 5.60 18.17
CA ARG A 373 12.85 4.55 19.11
C ARG A 373 11.70 3.72 18.57
N VAL A 374 10.67 4.36 18.02
CA VAL A 374 9.53 3.66 17.42
C VAL A 374 10.01 2.80 16.24
N ALA A 375 10.89 3.33 15.39
CA ALA A 375 11.48 2.58 14.29
C ALA A 375 12.24 1.35 14.77
N ALA A 376 13.06 1.47 15.83
CA ALA A 376 13.86 0.37 16.36
C ALA A 376 13.01 -0.82 16.87
N THR A 377 11.79 -0.57 17.36
CA THR A 377 10.89 -1.62 17.88
C THR A 377 10.01 -2.29 16.83
N LEU A 378 10.13 -1.87 15.56
CA LEU A 378 9.34 -2.39 14.44
C LEU A 378 10.14 -3.38 13.58
N PRO A 379 9.47 -4.34 12.92
CA PRO A 379 10.08 -5.20 11.90
C PRO A 379 10.58 -4.42 10.70
N LEU A 380 11.41 -5.06 9.87
CA LEU A 380 12.15 -4.41 8.79
C LEU A 380 11.28 -3.57 7.83
N ALA A 381 10.09 -4.05 7.46
CA ALA A 381 9.21 -3.37 6.51
C ALA A 381 8.75 -2.01 7.05
N GLU A 382 8.17 -1.99 8.24
CA GLU A 382 7.68 -0.78 8.91
C GLU A 382 8.85 0.10 9.39
N ARG A 383 9.94 -0.51 9.86
CA ARG A 383 11.16 0.18 10.28
C ARG A 383 11.80 0.97 9.14
N ARG A 384 11.80 0.45 7.91
CA ARG A 384 12.27 1.19 6.73
C ARG A 384 11.49 2.48 6.52
N VAL A 385 10.17 2.45 6.71
CA VAL A 385 9.32 3.66 6.57
C VAL A 385 9.73 4.72 7.57
N LEU A 386 9.77 4.37 8.87
CA LEU A 386 10.07 5.36 9.90
C LEU A 386 11.54 5.79 9.89
N SER A 387 12.45 4.94 9.44
CA SER A 387 13.87 5.32 9.30
C SER A 387 14.09 6.35 8.20
N LEU A 388 13.40 6.22 7.07
CA LEU A 388 13.59 7.10 5.91
C LEU A 388 12.66 8.30 5.93
N TYR A 389 11.39 8.09 6.26
CA TYR A 389 10.31 9.08 6.13
C TYR A 389 9.72 9.48 7.49
N GLY A 390 10.39 9.14 8.59
CA GLY A 390 9.95 9.40 9.96
C GLY A 390 9.52 10.86 10.22
N ASP A 391 10.26 11.81 9.67
CA ASP A 391 10.00 13.24 9.83
C ASP A 391 8.65 13.69 9.26
N VAL A 392 8.11 12.97 8.26
CA VAL A 392 6.77 13.24 7.70
C VAL A 392 5.67 13.06 8.76
N PHE A 393 5.88 12.16 9.72
CA PHE A 393 4.89 11.86 10.75
C PHE A 393 4.90 12.85 11.91
N ASN A 394 6.00 13.59 12.09
CA ASN A 394 6.17 14.61 13.14
C ASN A 394 5.62 14.18 14.52
N LEU A 395 5.99 12.97 14.96
CA LEU A 395 5.50 12.41 16.23
C LEU A 395 5.87 13.29 17.43
N GLU A 396 6.99 14.01 17.36
CA GLU A 396 7.39 14.98 18.37
C GLU A 396 6.36 16.11 18.53
N TYR A 397 5.75 16.60 17.43
CA TYR A 397 4.66 17.58 17.52
C TYR A 397 3.44 17.00 18.23
N VAL A 398 3.02 15.78 17.86
CA VAL A 398 1.88 15.10 18.48
C VAL A 398 2.10 14.92 19.98
N VAL A 399 3.27 14.43 20.38
CA VAL A 399 3.61 14.22 21.78
C VAL A 399 3.74 15.54 22.54
N ASN A 400 4.28 16.59 21.93
CA ASN A 400 4.37 17.90 22.58
C ASN A 400 3.01 18.59 22.74
N GLU A 401 2.09 18.40 21.78
CA GLU A 401 0.76 19.02 21.81
C GLU A 401 -0.17 18.31 22.80
N TYR A 402 -0.16 16.97 22.80
CA TYR A 402 -1.13 16.16 23.54
C TYR A 402 -0.56 15.44 24.77
N SER A 403 0.76 15.54 25.01
CA SER A 403 1.46 14.97 26.17
C SER A 403 0.94 13.58 26.60
N PRO A 404 0.93 12.58 25.71
CA PRO A 404 0.44 11.25 26.03
C PRO A 404 1.28 10.64 27.16
N SER A 405 0.60 9.96 28.08
CA SER A 405 1.22 9.17 29.14
C SER A 405 0.54 7.81 29.24
N ILE A 406 1.34 6.77 29.41
CA ILE A 406 0.85 5.39 29.45
C ILE A 406 0.94 4.91 30.89
N GLU A 407 -0.22 4.75 31.54
CA GLU A 407 -0.29 4.31 32.94
C GLU A 407 -0.09 2.79 33.06
N THR A 408 -0.71 2.04 32.15
CA THR A 408 -0.69 0.57 32.12
C THR A 408 -0.55 0.09 30.68
N ALA A 409 0.26 -0.93 30.46
CA ALA A 409 0.35 -1.65 29.20
C ALA A 409 0.60 -3.13 29.53
N ASP A 410 -0.46 -3.94 29.50
CA ASP A 410 -0.45 -5.37 29.80
C ASP A 410 -0.96 -6.15 28.58
N PHE A 411 -0.21 -7.18 28.21
CA PHE A 411 -0.45 -7.96 27.01
C PHE A 411 -0.27 -9.44 27.32
N SER A 412 -1.08 -10.28 26.68
CA SER A 412 -0.86 -11.73 26.67
C SER A 412 -0.58 -12.21 25.26
N ALA A 413 0.27 -13.23 25.11
CA ALA A 413 0.61 -13.76 23.80
C ALA A 413 0.33 -15.26 23.64
N ALA A 414 -0.24 -15.61 22.49
CA ALA A 414 -0.29 -16.97 21.96
C ALA A 414 0.73 -17.13 20.83
N THR A 415 1.84 -17.83 21.12
CA THR A 415 2.93 -18.04 20.16
C THR A 415 2.71 -19.28 19.28
N ASN A 416 2.90 -19.12 17.97
CA ASN A 416 2.93 -20.21 16.98
C ASN A 416 4.11 -20.02 16.01
N GLY A 417 5.20 -20.74 16.26
CA GLY A 417 6.42 -20.66 15.46
C GLY A 417 7.06 -19.27 15.54
N ASP A 418 7.21 -18.62 14.38
CA ASP A 418 7.81 -17.29 14.23
C ASP A 418 6.79 -16.14 14.28
N ARG A 419 5.54 -16.44 14.70
CA ARG A 419 4.46 -15.47 14.88
C ARG A 419 3.83 -15.63 16.27
N ALA A 420 3.32 -14.54 16.82
CA ALA A 420 2.52 -14.55 18.03
C ALA A 420 1.33 -13.60 17.88
N ARG A 421 0.16 -14.03 18.36
CA ARG A 421 -1.03 -13.19 18.52
C ARG A 421 -0.99 -12.58 19.90
N LEU A 422 -1.16 -11.28 19.98
CA LEU A 422 -1.05 -10.46 21.18
C LEU A 422 -2.42 -9.86 21.48
N SER A 423 -3.01 -10.28 22.58
CA SER A 423 -4.24 -9.70 23.09
C SER A 423 -3.89 -8.57 24.07
N ILE A 424 -4.58 -7.44 23.94
CA ILE A 424 -4.43 -6.30 24.84
C ILE A 424 -5.25 -6.62 26.09
N GLU A 425 -4.61 -6.96 27.20
CA GLU A 425 -5.35 -7.24 28.44
C GLU A 425 -5.85 -5.92 29.05
N GLU A 426 -4.96 -4.93 29.11
CA GLU A 426 -5.24 -3.58 29.58
C GLU A 426 -4.19 -2.61 29.00
N LEU A 427 -4.62 -1.60 28.24
CA LEU A 427 -3.78 -0.50 27.80
C LEU A 427 -4.46 0.81 28.17
N LEU A 428 -3.84 1.53 29.09
CA LEU A 428 -4.39 2.75 29.62
C LEU A 428 -3.54 3.95 29.24
N VAL A 429 -4.13 4.85 28.46
CA VAL A 429 -3.49 6.03 27.89
C VAL A 429 -4.22 7.29 28.33
N ASP A 430 -3.50 8.21 28.95
CA ASP A 430 -3.99 9.54 29.28
C ASP A 430 -3.33 10.57 28.34
N PHE A 431 -4.12 11.48 27.79
CA PHE A 431 -3.67 12.64 27.03
C PHE A 431 -3.95 13.90 27.83
N THR A 432 -3.03 14.86 27.76
CA THR A 432 -3.18 16.17 28.38
C THR A 432 -2.96 17.26 27.34
N GLU A 433 -4.00 18.02 27.03
CA GLU A 433 -3.96 19.14 26.10
C GLU A 433 -4.14 20.49 26.84
N TRP A 434 -3.44 21.52 26.41
CA TRP A 434 -3.66 22.89 26.89
C TRP A 434 -4.46 23.72 25.89
N SER A 435 -5.72 24.03 26.21
CA SER A 435 -6.62 24.79 25.33
C SER A 435 -7.24 26.01 26.04
N ASN A 436 -7.04 27.20 25.48
CA ASN A 436 -7.57 28.48 25.99
C ASN A 436 -7.33 28.73 27.51
N GLY A 437 -6.21 28.25 28.06
CA GLY A 437 -5.85 28.40 29.47
C GLY A 437 -6.46 27.35 30.41
N TYR A 438 -7.07 26.30 29.85
CA TYR A 438 -7.53 25.11 30.55
C TYR A 438 -6.63 23.93 30.17
N GLU A 439 -6.37 23.09 31.16
CA GLU A 439 -5.75 21.77 30.98
C GLU A 439 -6.92 20.78 30.83
N LEU A 440 -6.96 20.10 29.70
CA LEU A 440 -7.97 19.09 29.36
C LEU A 440 -7.31 17.71 29.47
N HIS A 441 -8.02 16.77 30.08
CA HIS A 441 -7.56 15.40 30.27
C HIS A 441 -8.47 14.41 29.57
N ASP A 442 -7.91 13.67 28.63
CA ASP A 442 -8.61 12.57 27.96
C ASP A 442 -8.00 11.24 28.38
N ARG A 443 -8.82 10.25 28.70
CA ARG A 443 -8.38 8.93 29.15
C ARG A 443 -9.00 7.86 28.27
N TYR A 444 -8.18 6.91 27.85
CA TYR A 444 -8.57 5.75 27.04
C TYR A 444 -8.13 4.48 27.75
N ASP A 445 -9.05 3.56 27.98
CA ASP A 445 -8.83 2.22 28.52
C ASP A 445 -9.19 1.22 27.42
N ILE A 446 -8.17 0.52 26.91
CA ILE A 446 -8.28 -0.37 25.77
C ILE A 446 -8.05 -1.80 26.26
N SER A 447 -8.99 -2.69 25.96
CA SER A 447 -8.91 -4.11 26.27
C SER A 447 -9.48 -4.90 25.10
N GLU A 448 -8.70 -5.84 24.59
CA GLU A 448 -8.95 -6.59 23.36
C GLU A 448 -9.30 -5.66 22.19
N VAL A 449 -10.53 -5.72 21.70
CA VAL A 449 -11.06 -4.91 20.58
C VAL A 449 -11.97 -3.77 21.04
N CYS A 450 -12.04 -3.56 22.36
CA CYS A 450 -12.88 -2.58 23.01
C CYS A 450 -12.06 -1.41 23.55
N ALA A 451 -12.66 -0.22 23.51
CA ALA A 451 -12.13 0.96 24.18
C ALA A 451 -13.23 1.63 24.99
N GLU A 452 -12.92 1.94 26.25
CA GLU A 452 -13.66 2.89 27.06
C GLU A 452 -12.89 4.22 27.10
N TRP A 453 -13.60 5.35 27.07
CA TRP A 453 -12.94 6.65 27.11
C TRP A 453 -13.70 7.67 27.96
N SER A 454 -12.94 8.65 28.41
CA SER A 454 -13.39 9.84 29.11
C SER A 454 -12.67 11.04 28.53
N ASP A 455 -13.38 11.89 27.80
CA ASP A 455 -12.81 13.11 27.22
C ASP A 455 -13.27 14.34 28.01
N GLU A 456 -12.32 15.23 28.34
CA GLU A 456 -12.62 16.56 28.85
C GLU A 456 -12.50 17.58 27.71
N TYR A 457 -13.55 18.36 27.49
CA TYR A 457 -13.54 19.37 26.44
C TYR A 457 -13.95 20.74 26.95
N LEU A 458 -13.47 21.76 26.25
CA LEU A 458 -13.79 23.14 26.56
C LEU A 458 -15.07 23.56 25.83
N ASP A 459 -16.12 23.86 26.60
CA ASP A 459 -17.33 24.50 26.08
C ASP A 459 -17.28 26.01 26.31
N SER A 460 -17.99 26.77 25.48
CA SER A 460 -17.99 28.22 25.57
C SER A 460 -19.35 28.83 25.25
N SER A 461 -19.69 29.90 25.96
CA SER A 461 -20.82 30.75 25.59
C SER A 461 -20.39 32.20 25.46
N TYR A 462 -20.79 32.81 24.34
CA TYR A 462 -20.58 34.23 24.10
C TYR A 462 -21.72 35.05 24.72
N SER A 463 -21.39 35.96 25.63
CA SER A 463 -22.34 36.91 26.17
C SER A 463 -22.26 38.23 25.41
N SER A 464 -23.28 38.54 24.62
CA SER A 464 -23.40 39.85 23.95
C SER A 464 -23.57 41.03 24.91
N TRP A 465 -23.93 40.76 26.18
CA TRP A 465 -24.06 41.79 27.22
C TRP A 465 -22.71 42.21 27.79
N TRP A 466 -21.73 41.29 27.81
CA TRP A 466 -20.39 41.52 28.34
C TRP A 466 -19.32 41.57 27.24
N ASP A 467 -19.69 41.27 25.99
CA ASP A 467 -18.80 41.13 24.83
C ASP A 467 -17.61 40.18 25.11
N GLU A 468 -17.90 39.08 25.80
CA GLU A 468 -16.90 38.15 26.34
C GLU A 468 -17.37 36.70 26.20
N TYR A 469 -16.41 35.80 25.97
CA TYR A 469 -16.61 34.35 26.03
C TYR A 469 -16.43 33.87 27.47
N THR A 470 -17.41 33.14 27.98
CA THR A 470 -17.23 32.31 29.18
C THR A 470 -16.88 30.92 28.74
N TYR A 471 -15.82 30.35 29.31
CA TYR A 471 -15.40 28.97 29.08
C TYR A 471 -15.62 28.13 30.33
N TRP A 472 -15.94 26.85 30.15
CA TRP A 472 -15.96 25.84 31.22
C TRP A 472 -15.61 24.47 30.62
N THR A 473 -15.17 23.55 31.47
CA THR A 473 -14.92 22.17 31.07
C THR A 473 -16.19 21.34 31.24
N ASP A 474 -16.41 20.41 30.31
CA ASP A 474 -17.44 19.38 30.39
C ASP A 474 -16.79 18.03 30.07
N GLN A 475 -17.39 16.95 30.55
CA GLN A 475 -16.83 15.60 30.43
C GLN A 475 -17.79 14.71 29.65
N ARG A 476 -17.26 13.98 28.67
CA ARG A 476 -17.99 12.92 27.98
C ARG A 476 -17.32 11.59 28.25
N THR A 477 -18.14 10.59 28.48
CA THR A 477 -17.68 9.21 28.59
C THR A 477 -18.36 8.38 27.53
N GLY A 478 -17.66 7.39 27.02
CA GLY A 478 -18.17 6.47 26.02
C GLY A 478 -17.43 5.15 26.06
N SER A 479 -17.99 4.17 25.35
CA SER A 479 -17.36 2.88 25.11
C SER A 479 -17.77 2.41 23.72
N ALA A 480 -16.87 1.72 23.03
CA ALA A 480 -17.14 1.09 21.75
C ALA A 480 -16.20 -0.09 21.54
N CYS A 481 -16.70 -1.13 20.89
CA CYS A 481 -15.92 -2.27 20.44
C CYS A 481 -15.93 -2.37 18.91
N LEU A 482 -14.86 -2.91 18.32
CA LEU A 482 -14.79 -3.10 16.87
C LEU A 482 -15.89 -4.05 16.34
N ASP A 483 -16.40 -4.94 17.19
CA ASP A 483 -17.46 -5.92 16.92
C ASP A 483 -18.86 -5.47 17.37
N ASP A 484 -19.04 -4.23 17.88
CA ASP A 484 -20.37 -3.72 18.23
C ASP A 484 -21.35 -3.72 17.03
N PRO A 485 -20.93 -3.29 15.81
CA PRO A 485 -21.75 -3.49 14.62
C PRO A 485 -21.88 -4.98 14.27
N ALA A 486 -23.12 -5.48 14.12
CA ALA A 486 -23.35 -6.90 13.79
C ALA A 486 -22.63 -7.39 12.52
N TRP A 487 -22.36 -6.49 11.56
CA TRP A 487 -21.64 -6.84 10.34
C TRP A 487 -20.12 -6.96 10.55
N THR A 488 -19.53 -6.27 11.53
CA THR A 488 -18.11 -6.42 11.87
C THR A 488 -17.89 -7.64 12.77
N ASP A 489 -18.78 -7.91 13.73
CA ASP A 489 -18.80 -9.17 14.51
C ASP A 489 -18.81 -10.39 13.60
N ARG A 490 -19.72 -10.43 12.61
CA ARG A 490 -19.78 -11.52 11.62
C ARG A 490 -18.58 -11.60 10.69
N LEU A 491 -17.76 -10.55 10.59
CA LEU A 491 -16.48 -10.58 9.89
C LEU A 491 -15.31 -10.95 10.82
N GLY A 492 -15.59 -11.32 12.07
CA GLY A 492 -14.58 -11.70 13.05
C GLY A 492 -13.80 -10.51 13.61
N ALA A 493 -14.39 -9.30 13.62
CA ALA A 493 -13.72 -8.14 14.20
C ALA A 493 -13.38 -8.33 15.69
N GLY A 494 -14.12 -9.17 16.41
CA GLY A 494 -13.86 -9.54 17.80
C GLY A 494 -12.66 -10.48 17.99
N ASP A 495 -12.22 -11.13 16.91
CA ASP A 495 -11.06 -12.02 16.91
C ASP A 495 -9.78 -11.29 16.44
N VAL A 496 -9.76 -9.96 16.34
CA VAL A 496 -8.57 -9.23 15.89
C VAL A 496 -7.58 -9.07 17.03
N ASP A 497 -6.34 -9.54 16.83
CA ASP A 497 -5.22 -9.37 17.76
C ASP A 497 -4.08 -8.59 17.10
N LEU A 498 -3.22 -7.98 17.93
CA LEU A 498 -1.92 -7.51 17.46
C LEU A 498 -1.05 -8.70 17.06
N ILE A 499 -0.18 -8.54 16.07
CA ILE A 499 0.72 -9.59 15.62
C ILE A 499 2.18 -9.21 15.88
N ALA A 500 2.87 -10.06 16.64
CA ALA A 500 4.32 -10.03 16.72
C ALA A 500 4.95 -11.07 15.79
N VAL A 501 6.09 -10.70 15.20
CA VAL A 501 6.89 -11.55 14.31
C VAL A 501 8.29 -11.71 14.86
N ARG A 502 8.93 -12.85 14.54
CA ARG A 502 10.30 -13.11 14.94
C ARG A 502 11.28 -12.61 13.89
N GLU A 503 12.15 -11.68 14.28
CA GLU A 503 13.22 -11.11 13.45
C GLU A 503 14.51 -11.04 14.28
N GLY A 504 15.68 -11.30 13.68
CA GLY A 504 16.96 -11.15 14.37
C GLY A 504 17.15 -12.03 15.63
N GLY A 505 16.30 -13.05 15.82
CA GLY A 505 16.31 -13.92 17.00
C GLY A 505 15.44 -13.46 18.17
N GLY A 506 14.75 -12.32 18.06
CA GLY A 506 13.76 -11.84 19.04
C GLY A 506 12.44 -11.45 18.39
N TRP A 507 11.57 -10.79 19.16
CA TRP A 507 10.21 -10.44 18.78
C TRP A 507 10.06 -8.93 18.54
N LEU A 508 9.22 -8.59 17.57
CA LEU A 508 8.83 -7.21 17.21
C LEU A 508 7.34 -7.21 16.85
N VAL A 509 6.60 -6.16 17.22
CA VAL A 509 5.18 -6.03 16.86
C VAL A 509 5.06 -5.43 15.45
N SER A 510 4.29 -6.09 14.58
CA SER A 510 4.15 -5.74 13.17
C SER A 510 2.74 -5.22 12.86
N PRO A 511 2.58 -3.90 12.63
CA PRO A 511 1.34 -3.34 12.10
C PRO A 511 0.89 -3.99 10.79
N ILE A 512 1.82 -4.30 9.87
CA ILE A 512 1.46 -4.93 8.59
C ILE A 512 0.97 -6.35 8.79
N ALA A 513 1.66 -7.14 9.61
CA ALA A 513 1.22 -8.51 9.90
C ALA A 513 -0.11 -8.53 10.66
N THR A 514 -0.40 -7.51 11.47
CA THR A 514 -1.67 -7.31 12.16
C THR A 514 -2.81 -7.07 11.16
N ILE A 515 -2.62 -6.16 10.20
CA ILE A 515 -3.60 -5.91 9.14
C ILE A 515 -3.81 -7.16 8.27
N ALA A 516 -2.73 -7.88 7.95
CA ALA A 516 -2.82 -9.12 7.18
C ALA A 516 -3.60 -10.23 7.90
N ASP A 517 -3.44 -10.34 9.22
CA ASP A 517 -4.18 -11.29 10.05
C ASP A 517 -5.68 -10.90 10.17
N ALA A 518 -5.98 -9.62 10.39
CA ALA A 518 -7.35 -9.12 10.37
C ALA A 518 -8.03 -9.36 9.00
N ALA A 519 -7.31 -9.14 7.89
CA ALA A 519 -7.80 -9.45 6.56
C ALA A 519 -8.03 -10.97 6.36
N SER A 520 -7.17 -11.82 6.93
CA SER A 520 -7.36 -13.28 6.95
C SER A 520 -8.66 -13.67 7.64
N ILE A 521 -8.90 -13.14 8.84
CA ILE A 521 -10.12 -13.41 9.63
C ILE A 521 -11.37 -12.95 8.89
N ALA A 522 -11.34 -11.75 8.31
CA ALA A 522 -12.44 -11.21 7.52
C ALA A 522 -12.75 -12.08 6.31
N VAL A 523 -11.73 -12.56 5.58
CA VAL A 523 -11.92 -13.48 4.45
C VAL A 523 -12.51 -14.81 4.90
N ASP A 524 -12.00 -15.41 5.99
CA ASP A 524 -12.51 -16.68 6.51
C ASP A 524 -13.96 -16.59 6.95
N SER A 525 -14.33 -15.46 7.53
CA SER A 525 -15.69 -15.20 7.97
C SER A 525 -16.62 -14.88 6.79
N PHE A 526 -16.10 -14.22 5.75
CA PHE A 526 -16.84 -13.84 4.55
C PHE A 526 -17.21 -15.03 3.64
N ILE A 527 -16.27 -15.94 3.40
CA ILE A 527 -16.41 -17.05 2.43
C ILE A 527 -17.71 -17.87 2.66
N PRO A 528 -18.06 -18.29 3.89
CA PRO A 528 -19.29 -19.05 4.13
C PRO A 528 -20.58 -18.30 3.72
N TYR A 529 -20.65 -16.99 3.93
CA TYR A 529 -21.80 -16.18 3.50
C TYR A 529 -21.87 -16.07 1.98
N TYR A 530 -20.70 -15.93 1.35
CA TYR A 530 -20.59 -15.87 -0.10
C TYR A 530 -21.01 -17.19 -0.76
N GLU A 531 -20.46 -18.33 -0.33
CA GLU A 531 -20.74 -19.66 -0.88
C GLU A 531 -22.20 -20.11 -0.67
N SER A 532 -22.82 -19.69 0.43
CA SER A 532 -24.23 -20.01 0.74
C SER A 532 -25.23 -19.06 0.08
N GLY A 533 -24.78 -17.99 -0.58
CA GLY A 533 -25.63 -16.94 -1.13
C GLY A 533 -26.37 -16.13 -0.05
N ALA A 534 -25.86 -16.13 1.18
CA ALA A 534 -26.44 -15.47 2.35
C ALA A 534 -25.70 -14.17 2.72
N LEU A 535 -25.12 -13.49 1.73
CA LEU A 535 -24.42 -12.21 1.94
C LEU A 535 -25.31 -11.12 2.56
N ASP A 536 -26.64 -11.21 2.40
CA ASP A 536 -27.58 -10.31 3.05
C ASP A 536 -27.62 -10.52 4.57
N GLU A 537 -27.36 -11.73 5.06
CA GLU A 537 -27.26 -12.02 6.50
C GLU A 537 -26.03 -11.35 7.14
N LEU A 538 -24.96 -11.12 6.38
CA LEU A 538 -23.77 -10.40 6.85
C LEU A 538 -24.13 -8.99 7.35
N PHE A 539 -25.05 -8.31 6.67
CA PHE A 539 -25.37 -6.90 6.92
C PHE A 539 -26.64 -6.65 7.75
N ARG A 540 -27.35 -7.71 8.20
CA ARG A 540 -28.65 -7.58 8.88
C ARG A 540 -28.61 -7.45 10.40
#